data_AF-A0A974P3G1-F1
#
_entry.id   AF-A0A974P3G1-F1
#
_cell.length_a   1.000
_cell.length_b   1.000
_cell.length_c   1.000
_cell.angle_alpha   90.00
_cell.angle_beta   90.00
_cell.angle_gamma   90.00
#
_symmetry.space_group_name_H-M   'P 1'
#
loop_
_entity.id
_entity.type
_entity.pdbx_description
1 polymer ?
#
loop_
_entity_poly.entity_id
_entity_poly.type
_entity_poly.pdbx_seq_one_letter_code
_entity_poly.pdbx_strand_id
1 'polypeptide(L)'
;MITKAVRDGDDWIIDGRKIWTSRAAEADFTIVMAVTDREKGARGGMSAFLVDGDNPGFKVLRKIPMIGGAMTYEVILENCRVPGWKLLGTEGQGSRPCRCGWGRGGWRWPPGASAWRNGPWT
;
A
#
# COMPACT_ATOMS: atom_id res chain seq x y z
N MET A 1 0.38 -9.68 -11.49
CA MET A 1 0.75 -9.47 -10.06
C MET A 1 0.73 -10.83 -9.38
N ILE A 2 1.76 -11.18 -8.61
CA ILE A 2 1.87 -12.50 -7.97
C ILE A 2 1.48 -12.51 -6.50
N THR A 3 1.34 -11.33 -5.88
CA THR A 3 0.92 -11.18 -4.49
C THR A 3 -0.53 -11.66 -4.33
N LYS A 4 -0.73 -12.66 -3.48
CA LYS A 4 -2.02 -13.30 -3.22
C LYS A 4 -2.48 -12.95 -1.80
N ALA A 5 -3.79 -12.85 -1.63
CA ALA A 5 -4.42 -12.73 -0.32
C ALA A 5 -5.45 -13.86 -0.19
N VAL A 6 -5.32 -14.67 0.85
CA VAL A 6 -6.20 -15.80 1.15
C VAL A 6 -6.97 -15.49 2.42
N ARG A 7 -8.29 -15.74 2.41
CA ARG A 7 -9.16 -15.53 3.57
C ARG A 7 -8.94 -16.65 4.58
N ASP A 8 -8.72 -16.30 5.84
CA ASP A 8 -8.54 -17.21 6.98
C ASP A 8 -9.46 -16.78 8.11
N GLY A 9 -10.69 -17.31 8.13
CA GLY A 9 -11.74 -16.87 9.04
C GLY A 9 -12.16 -15.42 8.77
N ASP A 10 -11.89 -14.54 9.73
CA ASP A 10 -12.15 -13.09 9.64
C ASP A 10 -10.90 -12.28 9.22
N ASP A 11 -9.76 -12.94 9.13
CA ASP A 11 -8.48 -12.35 8.74
C ASP A 11 -8.11 -12.72 7.30
N TRP A 12 -7.12 -12.02 6.76
CA TRP A 12 -6.50 -12.26 5.47
C TRP A 12 -5.02 -12.56 5.65
N ILE A 13 -4.55 -13.60 4.99
CA ILE A 13 -3.12 -13.93 4.91
C ILE A 13 -2.62 -13.47 3.55
N ILE A 14 -1.65 -12.53 3.57
CA ILE A 14 -1.06 -11.96 2.37
C ILE A 14 0.35 -12.51 2.17
N ASP A 15 0.59 -13.05 0.97
CA ASP A 15 1.89 -13.54 0.54
C ASP A 15 2.30 -12.90 -0.78
N GLY A 16 3.52 -12.41 -0.83
CA GLY A 16 4.16 -12.02 -2.07
C GLY A 16 5.32 -11.06 -1.88
N ARG A 17 5.71 -10.43 -2.98
CA ARG A 17 6.81 -9.47 -3.00
C ARG A 17 6.37 -8.19 -3.68
N LYS A 18 6.77 -7.07 -3.11
CA LYS A 18 6.57 -5.75 -3.69
C LYS A 18 7.92 -5.05 -3.80
N ILE A 19 8.18 -4.53 -4.98
CA ILE A 19 9.39 -3.76 -5.28
C ILE A 19 8.95 -2.33 -5.61
N TRP A 20 9.84 -1.35 -5.33
CA TRP A 20 9.65 0.08 -5.58
C TRP A 20 8.67 0.74 -4.58
N THR A 21 8.66 0.27 -3.35
CA THR A 21 7.87 0.89 -2.27
C THR A 21 8.70 2.01 -1.64
N SER A 22 8.33 3.26 -1.88
CA SER A 22 9.01 4.42 -1.29
C SER A 22 8.77 4.47 0.22
N ARG A 23 9.83 4.75 0.99
CA ARG A 23 9.80 4.90 2.46
C ARG A 23 9.23 3.71 3.25
N ALA A 24 9.25 2.49 2.70
CA ALA A 24 8.69 1.31 3.37
C ALA A 24 9.30 0.98 4.74
N ALA A 25 10.54 1.41 5.01
CA ALA A 25 11.20 1.19 6.30
C ALA A 25 10.79 2.19 7.40
N GLU A 26 10.20 3.33 7.04
CA GLU A 26 9.81 4.42 7.97
C GLU A 26 8.28 4.58 8.02
N ALA A 27 7.52 3.76 7.31
CA ALA A 27 6.08 3.91 7.19
C ALA A 27 5.36 3.11 8.28
N ASP A 28 4.47 3.77 9.03
CA ASP A 28 3.62 3.11 10.02
C ASP A 28 2.67 2.10 9.37
N PHE A 29 2.24 2.37 8.14
CA PHE A 29 1.42 1.48 7.33
C PHE A 29 1.73 1.61 5.83
N THR A 30 1.52 0.52 5.10
CA THR A 30 1.66 0.44 3.65
C THR A 30 0.36 -0.09 3.05
N ILE A 31 -0.11 0.58 1.99
CA ILE A 31 -1.25 0.08 1.20
C ILE A 31 -0.73 -0.98 0.22
N VAL A 32 -1.17 -2.23 0.43
CA VAL A 32 -0.78 -3.38 -0.40
C VAL A 32 -1.96 -3.79 -1.26
N MET A 33 -1.72 -3.88 -2.57
CA MET A 33 -2.68 -4.52 -3.47
C MET A 33 -2.32 -6.00 -3.61
N ALA A 34 -3.30 -6.86 -3.35
CA ALA A 34 -3.17 -8.31 -3.47
C ALA A 34 -4.34 -8.88 -4.26
N VAL A 35 -4.08 -10.00 -4.95
CA VAL A 35 -5.10 -10.74 -5.71
C VAL A 35 -5.85 -11.62 -4.73
N THR A 36 -7.15 -11.37 -4.56
CA THR A 36 -8.06 -12.19 -3.74
C THR A 36 -8.80 -13.22 -4.59
N ASP A 37 -9.09 -12.89 -5.85
CA ASP A 37 -9.80 -13.77 -6.79
C ASP A 37 -9.08 -13.73 -8.14
N ARG A 38 -8.49 -14.85 -8.55
CA ARG A 38 -7.72 -14.91 -9.79
C ARG A 38 -8.62 -15.04 -11.03
N GLU A 39 -9.83 -15.54 -10.87
CA GLU A 39 -10.78 -15.78 -11.97
C GLU A 39 -11.38 -14.48 -12.50
N LYS A 40 -11.63 -13.51 -11.62
CA LYS A 40 -12.15 -12.17 -12.00
C LYS A 40 -11.10 -11.26 -12.67
N GLY A 41 -9.86 -11.72 -12.80
CA GLY A 41 -8.78 -10.99 -13.46
C GLY A 41 -8.44 -9.63 -12.82
N ALA A 42 -7.64 -8.83 -13.52
CA ALA A 42 -7.10 -7.58 -12.98
C ALA A 42 -8.14 -6.46 -12.72
N ARG A 43 -9.37 -6.57 -13.24
CA ARG A 43 -10.41 -5.54 -13.09
C ARG A 43 -11.29 -5.72 -11.86
N GLY A 44 -11.44 -6.96 -11.36
CA GLY A 44 -12.34 -7.28 -10.25
C GLY A 44 -11.77 -8.28 -9.24
N GLY A 45 -10.55 -8.76 -9.44
CA GLY A 45 -9.92 -9.80 -8.63
C GLY A 45 -8.89 -9.32 -7.62
N MET A 46 -8.66 -8.00 -7.57
CA MET A 46 -7.66 -7.39 -6.68
C MET A 46 -8.35 -6.56 -5.61
N SER A 47 -7.79 -6.64 -4.41
CA SER A 47 -8.23 -5.92 -3.24
C SER A 47 -7.06 -5.13 -2.66
N ALA A 48 -7.35 -3.98 -2.06
CA ALA A 48 -6.36 -3.14 -1.40
C ALA A 48 -6.46 -3.37 0.11
N PHE A 49 -5.33 -3.53 0.78
CA PHE A 49 -5.23 -3.81 2.21
C PHE A 49 -4.30 -2.80 2.86
N LEU A 50 -4.64 -2.36 4.08
CA LEU A 50 -3.73 -1.64 4.96
C LEU A 50 -2.91 -2.65 5.76
N VAL A 51 -1.60 -2.66 5.52
CA VAL A 51 -0.64 -3.50 6.24
C VAL A 51 0.22 -2.62 7.13
N ASP A 52 0.23 -2.87 8.43
CA ASP A 52 1.09 -2.12 9.35
C ASP A 52 2.56 -2.50 9.13
N GLY A 53 3.46 -1.53 9.31
CA GLY A 53 4.91 -1.75 9.24
C GLY A 53 5.42 -2.70 10.33
N ASP A 54 4.75 -2.73 11.49
CA ASP A 54 5.09 -3.59 12.64
C ASP A 54 4.61 -5.04 12.48
N ASN A 55 3.97 -5.39 11.36
CA ASN A 55 3.49 -6.75 11.15
C ASN A 55 4.67 -7.72 11.01
N PRO A 56 4.71 -8.84 11.75
CA PRO A 56 5.82 -9.80 11.68
C PRO A 56 6.02 -10.42 10.28
N GLY A 57 4.96 -10.43 9.46
CA GLY A 57 5.02 -10.88 8.08
C GLY A 57 5.50 -9.83 7.07
N PHE A 58 5.69 -8.57 7.49
CA PHE A 58 6.20 -7.48 6.64
C PHE A 58 7.70 -7.30 6.86
N LYS A 59 8.51 -7.68 5.87
CA LYS A 59 9.98 -7.58 5.97
C LYS A 59 10.53 -6.74 4.84
N VAL A 60 11.34 -5.74 5.18
CA VAL A 60 12.09 -4.96 4.20
C VAL A 60 13.36 -5.74 3.84
N LEU A 61 13.45 -6.24 2.60
CA LEU A 61 14.58 -7.05 2.14
C LEU A 61 15.80 -6.20 1.80
N ARG A 62 15.60 -5.13 1.02
CA ARG A 62 16.70 -4.26 0.60
C ARG A 62 16.24 -2.85 0.31
N LYS A 63 17.18 -1.92 0.51
CA LYS A 63 17.11 -0.52 0.10
C LYS A 63 17.71 -0.40 -1.29
N ILE A 64 16.94 0.14 -2.22
CA ILE A 64 17.31 0.37 -3.62
C ILE A 64 17.52 1.89 -3.80
N PRO A 65 18.77 2.35 -3.95
CA PRO A 65 19.05 3.75 -4.24
C PRO A 65 18.66 4.07 -5.68
N MET A 66 17.95 5.19 -5.88
CA MET A 66 17.57 5.69 -7.20
C MET A 66 18.47 6.87 -7.59
N ILE A 67 18.63 7.09 -8.90
CA ILE A 67 19.19 8.34 -9.43
C ILE A 67 18.26 9.49 -9.00
N GLY A 68 18.83 10.53 -8.38
CA GLY A 68 18.08 11.66 -7.80
C GLY A 68 17.95 11.64 -6.28
N GLY A 69 18.65 10.75 -5.58
CA GLY A 69 18.72 10.74 -4.11
C GLY A 69 17.48 10.16 -3.40
N ALA A 70 16.45 9.78 -4.18
CA ALA A 70 15.31 9.05 -3.66
C ALA A 70 15.69 7.61 -3.30
N MET A 71 15.04 7.09 -2.26
CA MET A 71 15.25 5.72 -1.79
C MET A 71 13.95 4.94 -1.93
N THR A 72 14.03 3.80 -2.61
CA THR A 72 12.93 2.84 -2.69
C THR A 72 13.33 1.56 -1.99
N TYR A 73 12.34 0.75 -1.63
CA TYR A 73 12.57 -0.47 -0.89
C TYR A 73 11.93 -1.65 -1.62
N GLU A 74 12.55 -2.81 -1.47
CA GLU A 74 11.90 -4.09 -1.74
C GLU A 74 11.40 -4.68 -0.42
N VAL A 75 10.14 -5.07 -0.43
CA VAL A 75 9.42 -5.61 0.71
C VAL A 75 8.92 -6.99 0.35
N ILE A 76 9.10 -7.93 1.26
CA ILE A 76 8.48 -9.25 1.22
C ILE A 76 7.35 -9.30 2.25
N LEU A 77 6.23 -9.84 1.83
CA LEU A 77 5.06 -10.15 2.64
C LEU A 77 5.01 -11.67 2.74
N GLU A 78 5.27 -12.21 3.92
CA GLU A 78 5.34 -13.65 4.18
C GLU A 78 4.37 -13.98 5.31
N ASN A 79 3.28 -14.68 4.99
CA ASN A 79 2.18 -15.00 5.91
C ASN A 79 1.70 -13.77 6.70
N CYS A 80 1.63 -12.61 6.05
CA CYS A 80 1.26 -11.36 6.70
C CYS A 80 -0.24 -11.38 7.01
N ARG A 81 -0.59 -11.53 8.29
CA ARG A 81 -1.98 -11.59 8.74
C ARG A 81 -2.54 -10.17 8.89
N VAL A 82 -3.64 -9.89 8.21
CA VAL A 82 -4.30 -8.59 8.16
C VAL A 82 -5.77 -8.79 8.47
N PRO A 83 -6.32 -8.13 9.49
CA PRO A 83 -7.73 -8.31 9.83
C PRO A 83 -8.65 -7.75 8.74
N GLY A 84 -9.80 -8.40 8.51
CA GLY A 84 -10.71 -8.07 7.41
C GLY A 84 -11.20 -6.61 7.37
N TRP A 85 -11.26 -5.93 8.51
CA TRP A 85 -11.64 -4.51 8.59
C TRP A 85 -10.61 -3.55 7.98
N LYS A 86 -9.35 -3.99 7.78
CA LYS A 86 -8.29 -3.23 7.10
C LYS A 86 -8.34 -3.35 5.57
N LEU A 87 -9.37 -4.02 5.05
CA LEU A 87 -9.68 -4.02 3.63
C LEU A 87 -10.16 -2.62 3.20
N LEU A 88 -9.44 -2.01 2.26
CA LEU A 88 -9.81 -0.72 1.68
C LEU A 88 -10.83 -0.90 0.56
N GLY A 89 -12.09 -0.61 0.88
CA GLY A 89 -13.23 -0.70 -0.03
C GLY A 89 -13.94 -2.04 0.06
N THR A 90 -14.47 -2.52 -1.07
CA THR A 90 -15.12 -3.82 -1.16
C THR A 90 -14.16 -4.85 -1.75
N GLU A 91 -14.28 -6.11 -1.33
CA GLU A 91 -13.54 -7.22 -1.92
C GLU A 91 -13.70 -7.21 -3.46
N GLY A 92 -12.58 -7.28 -4.18
CA GLY A 92 -12.54 -7.20 -5.64
C GLY A 92 -12.61 -5.79 -6.24
N GLN A 93 -12.79 -4.73 -5.43
CA GLN A 93 -12.76 -3.34 -5.87
C GLN A 93 -11.44 -2.60 -5.55
N GLY A 94 -10.36 -3.31 -5.22
CA GLY A 94 -9.05 -2.69 -4.90
C GLY A 94 -8.48 -1.80 -6.02
N SER A 95 -8.91 -1.99 -7.26
CA SER A 95 -8.54 -1.11 -8.38
C SER A 95 -9.19 0.28 -8.32
N ARG A 96 -10.29 0.46 -7.58
CA ARG A 96 -11.06 1.71 -7.51
C ARG A 96 -10.39 2.76 -6.60
N PRO A 97 -9.94 2.47 -5.37
CA PRO A 97 -9.16 3.41 -4.56
C PRO A 97 -7.86 3.84 -5.25
N CYS A 98 -7.11 2.88 -5.81
CA CYS A 98 -5.84 3.15 -6.49
C CYS A 98 -6.04 4.00 -7.75
N ARG A 99 -7.11 3.75 -8.54
CA ARG A 99 -7.45 4.53 -9.74
C ARG A 99 -8.05 5.90 -9.41
N CYS A 100 -8.82 6.04 -8.33
CA CYS A 100 -9.32 7.34 -7.92
C CYS A 100 -8.18 8.26 -7.46
N GLY A 101 -7.15 7.73 -6.79
CA GLY A 101 -5.94 8.47 -6.44
C GLY A 101 -5.02 8.79 -7.62
N TRP A 102 -4.95 7.93 -8.64
CA TRP A 102 -4.10 8.14 -9.83
C TRP A 102 -4.79 8.83 -11.01
N GLY A 103 -6.13 8.84 -11.07
CA GLY A 103 -6.86 9.13 -12.31
C GLY A 103 -7.87 10.29 -12.26
N ARG A 104 -8.16 10.89 -11.11
CA ARG A 104 -9.09 12.05 -11.04
C ARG A 104 -8.55 13.30 -10.35
N GLY A 105 -7.40 13.22 -9.69
CA GLY A 105 -6.74 14.37 -9.11
C GLY A 105 -5.26 14.24 -9.34
N GLY A 106 -4.74 14.91 -10.36
CA GLY A 106 -3.32 15.22 -10.35
C GLY A 106 -3.04 15.91 -9.02
N TRP A 107 -2.14 15.34 -8.21
CA TRP A 107 -1.54 16.06 -7.10
C TRP A 107 -0.71 17.19 -7.71
N ARG A 108 -1.39 18.27 -8.06
CA ARG A 108 -0.76 19.53 -8.42
C ARG A 108 -0.39 20.17 -7.11
N TRP A 109 0.86 20.01 -6.71
CA TRP A 109 1.47 20.94 -5.78
C TRP A 109 1.46 22.31 -6.48
N PRO A 110 0.70 23.32 -6.01
CA PRO A 110 0.78 24.64 -6.61
C PRO A 110 2.20 25.18 -6.34
N PRO A 111 2.95 25.62 -7.37
CA PRO A 111 4.18 26.35 -7.12
C PRO A 111 3.78 27.69 -6.48
N GLY A 112 4.05 27.86 -5.18
CA GLY A 112 3.95 29.16 -4.49
C GLY A 112 3.02 29.29 -3.29
N ALA A 113 2.40 28.24 -2.75
CA ALA A 113 1.56 28.38 -1.55
C ALA A 113 2.40 28.43 -0.25
N SER A 114 2.99 29.60 0.01
CA SER A 114 3.44 29.99 1.36
C SER A 114 2.26 30.63 2.09
N ALA A 115 1.46 29.83 2.78
CA ALA A 115 0.47 30.34 3.72
C ALA A 115 0.12 29.21 4.67
N TRP A 116 0.69 29.27 5.88
CA TRP A 116 0.13 28.89 7.18
C TRP A 116 1.28 28.99 8.18
N ARG A 117 1.71 30.24 8.39
CA ARG A 117 2.47 30.65 9.57
C ARG A 117 1.47 31.37 10.48
N ASN A 118 1.45 30.97 11.75
CA ASN A 118 0.92 31.65 12.94
C ASN A 118 -0.53 31.35 13.36
N GLY A 119 -0.62 30.50 14.40
CA GLY A 119 -1.62 30.52 15.48
C GLY A 119 -0.94 29.95 16.74
N PRO A 120 -1.13 30.54 17.93
CA PRO A 120 -0.11 30.53 18.98
C PRO A 120 -0.27 29.37 19.95
N TRP A 121 0.80 28.61 20.15
CA TRP A 121 1.03 27.85 21.36
C TRP A 121 2.50 28.05 21.75
N THR A 122 2.67 28.90 22.77
CA THR A 122 3.85 29.16 23.63
C THR A 122 5.23 29.24 22.98
#